data_AF-A0A7K1ET54-F1
#
_entry.id   AF-A0A7K1ET54-F1
#
_cell.length_a   1.000
_cell.length_b   1.000
_cell.length_c   1.000
_cell.angle_alpha   90.00
_cell.angle_beta   90.00
_cell.angle_gamma   90.00
#
_symmetry.space_group_name_H-M   'P 1'
#
loop_
_entity.id
_entity.type
_entity.pdbx_description
1 polymer ?
#
loop_
_entity_poly.entity_id
_entity_poly.type
_entity_poly.pdbx_seq_one_letter_code
_entity_poly.pdbx_strand_id
1 'polypeptide(L)' 'MAALPTIPKNWNKPDSLTGRHFLITGASSGLGLEVARAAIAAGADVTLAVRNI' A
#
# COMPACT_ATOMS: atom_id res chain seq x y z
N MET A 1 5.43 -15.62 -19.49
CA MET A 1 6.39 -15.40 -18.39
C MET A 1 6.58 -13.88 -18.28
N ALA A 2 6.08 -13.23 -17.23
CA ALA A 2 6.18 -11.77 -17.11
C ALA A 2 7.61 -11.38 -16.70
N ALA A 3 8.18 -10.35 -17.36
CA ALA A 3 9.47 -9.80 -16.94
C ALA A 3 9.39 -9.29 -15.50
N LEU A 4 10.45 -9.47 -14.73
CA LEU A 4 10.50 -8.95 -13.36
C LEU A 4 10.42 -7.42 -13.40
N PRO A 5 9.54 -6.79 -12.59
CA PRO A 5 9.51 -5.34 -12.50
C PRO A 5 10.87 -4.85 -11.97
N THR A 6 11.45 -3.86 -12.64
CA THR A 6 12.69 -3.20 -12.20
C THR A 6 12.34 -1.92 -11.44
N ILE A 7 12.85 -1.81 -10.22
CA ILE A 7 12.75 -0.56 -9.45
C ILE A 7 13.83 0.39 -9.98
N PRO A 8 13.48 1.63 -10.37
CA PRO A 8 14.48 2.60 -10.81
C PRO A 8 15.55 2.84 -9.74
N LYS A 9 16.82 2.97 -10.15
CA LYS A 9 17.97 3.19 -9.24
C LYS A 9 17.80 4.39 -8.30
N ASN A 10 17.02 5.38 -8.70
CA ASN A 10 16.78 6.63 -7.99
C ASN A 10 15.34 6.75 -7.46
N TRP A 11 14.63 5.62 -7.30
CA TRP A 11 13.31 5.65 -6.71
C TRP A 11 13.38 5.99 -5.22
N ASN A 12 12.58 6.96 -4.80
CA ASN A 12 12.35 7.30 -3.40
C ASN A 12 10.86 7.18 -3.09
N LYS A 13 10.56 6.82 -1.84
CA LYS A 13 9.18 6.86 -1.34
C LYS A 13 8.66 8.31 -1.37
N PRO A 14 7.36 8.52 -1.62
CA PRO A 14 6.75 9.85 -1.43
C PRO A 14 6.81 10.26 0.04
N ASP A 15 6.92 11.58 0.26
CA ASP A 15 6.94 12.16 1.62
C ASP A 15 5.55 12.22 2.25
N SER A 16 4.50 12.32 1.42
CA SER A 16 3.10 12.31 1.84
C SER A 16 2.22 11.63 0.79
N LEU A 17 1.15 11.00 1.27
CA LEU A 17 0.06 10.43 0.49
C LEU A 17 -1.28 11.15 0.75
N THR A 18 -1.27 12.33 1.36
CA THR A 18 -2.49 13.12 1.60
C THR A 18 -3.28 13.35 0.31
N GLY A 19 -4.60 13.14 0.38
CA GLY A 19 -5.50 13.25 -0.78
C GLY A 19 -5.45 12.06 -1.74
N ARG A 20 -4.73 10.98 -1.38
CA ARG A 20 -4.78 9.70 -2.10
C ARG A 20 -5.64 8.71 -1.34
N HIS A 21 -6.47 7.98 -2.08
CA HIS A 21 -7.28 6.89 -1.54
C HIS A 21 -6.79 5.54 -2.09
N PHE A 22 -6.49 4.60 -1.19
CA PHE A 22 -6.00 3.27 -1.54
C PHE A 22 -7.04 2.20 -1.21
N LEU A 23 -7.31 1.33 -2.17
CA LEU A 23 -8.01 0.07 -1.94
C LEU A 23 -6.96 -1.03 -1.70
N ILE A 24 -6.94 -1.61 -0.51
CA ILE A 24 -5.98 -2.65 -0.14
C ILE A 24 -6.72 -3.96 0.10
N THR A 25 -6.39 -4.98 -0.69
CA THR A 25 -6.92 -6.34 -0.54
C THR A 25 -6.03 -7.16 0.40
N GLY A 26 -6.61 -8.17 1.07
CA GLY A 26 -5.82 -9.08 1.91
C GLY A 26 -5.18 -8.43 3.14
N ALA A 27 -5.69 -7.26 3.56
CA ALA A 27 -5.15 -6.48 4.67
C ALA A 27 -5.54 -6.95 6.08
N SER A 28 -6.08 -8.16 6.22
CA SER A 28 -6.41 -8.74 7.52
C SER A 28 -5.16 -9.15 8.32
N SER A 29 -4.03 -9.39 7.65
CA SER A 29 -2.76 -9.76 8.26
C SER A 29 -1.59 -9.57 7.29
N GLY A 30 -0.37 -9.85 7.75
CA GLY A 30 0.84 -9.87 6.93
C GLY A 30 1.13 -8.55 6.21
N LEU A 31 1.65 -8.65 4.98
CA LEU A 31 2.07 -7.47 4.21
C LEU A 31 0.93 -6.50 3.90
N GLY A 32 -0.28 -7.00 3.63
CA GLY A 32 -1.43 -6.12 3.36
C GLY A 32 -1.74 -5.20 4.54
N LEU A 33 -1.65 -5.72 5.77
CA LEU A 33 -1.86 -4.95 6.99
C LEU A 33 -0.77 -3.90 7.21
N GLU A 34 0.50 -4.27 7.04
CA GLU A 34 1.60 -3.30 7.22
C GLU A 34 1.62 -2.23 6.12
N VAL A 35 1.27 -2.57 4.88
CA VAL A 35 1.11 -1.59 3.80
C VAL A 35 -0.02 -0.62 4.13
N ALA A 36 -1.15 -1.11 4.64
CA ALA A 36 -2.25 -0.25 5.07
C ALA A 36 -1.82 0.73 6.17
N ARG A 37 -1.12 0.23 7.20
CA ARG A 37 -0.60 1.09 8.28
C ARG A 37 0.38 2.14 7.76
N ALA A 38 1.32 1.74 6.88
CA ALA A 38 2.28 2.66 6.30
C ALA A 38 1.60 3.73 5.43
N ALA A 39 0.58 3.37 4.66
CA ALA A 39 -0.17 4.30 3.83
C ALA A 39 -0.95 5.32 4.69
N ILE A 40 -1.65 4.86 5.73
CA ILE A 40 -2.37 5.72 6.68
C ILE A 40 -1.41 6.65 7.40
N ALA A 41 -0.26 6.14 7.86
CA ALA A 41 0.76 6.96 8.53
C ALA A 41 1.35 8.06 7.61
N ALA A 42 1.37 7.82 6.29
CA ALA A 42 1.75 8.82 5.29
C ALA A 42 0.60 9.77 4.90
N GLY A 43 -0.58 9.64 5.51
CA GLY A 43 -1.73 10.54 5.32
C GLY A 43 -2.72 10.09 4.24
N ALA A 44 -2.63 8.86 3.75
CA ALA A 44 -3.61 8.33 2.80
C ALA A 44 -4.94 7.98 3.46
N ASP A 45 -6.02 8.11 2.71
CA ASP A 45 -7.28 7.44 3.01
C ASP A 45 -7.21 5.98 2.52
N VAL A 46 -7.76 5.04 3.28
CA VAL A 46 -7.63 3.60 2.95
C VAL A 46 -8.96 2.86 3.14
N THR A 47 -9.37 2.11 2.12
CA THR A 47 -10.42 1.10 2.20
C THR A 47 -9.79 -0.30 2.20
N LEU A 48 -10.17 -1.13 3.16
CA LEU A 48 -9.69 -2.52 3.26
C LEU A 48 -10.72 -3.49 2.69
N ALA A 49 -10.35 -4.19 1.63
CA ALA A 49 -11.13 -5.28 1.05
C ALA A 49 -10.64 -6.62 1.60
N VAL A 50 -11.21 -7.03 2.73
CA VAL A 50 -10.89 -8.28 3.41
C VAL A 50 -12.09 -9.23 3.43
N ARG A 51 -11.84 -10.51 3.74
CA ARG A 51 -12.91 -11.50 3.99
C ARG A 51 -13.44 -11.33 5.42
N ASN A 52 -14.59 -11.93 5.71
CA ASN A 52 -15.11 -12.01 7.07
C ASN A 52 -14.11 -12.77 7.96
N ILE A 53 -13.65 -12.13 9.03
CA ILE A 53 -12.63 -12.61 9.98
C ILE A 53 -13.27 -13.10 11.27
#